data_AF-A0A924ZYE1-F1
#
_entry.id   AF-A0A924ZYE1-F1
#
_cell.length_a   1.000
_cell.length_b   1.000
_cell.length_c   1.000
_cell.angle_alpha   90.00
_cell.angle_beta   90.00
_cell.angle_gamma   90.00
#
_symmetry.space_group_name_H-M   'P 1'
#
loop_
_entity.id
_entity.type
_entity.pdbx_description
1 polymer ?
#
loop_
_entity_poly.entity_id
_entity_poly.type
_entity_poly.pdbx_seq_one_letter_code
_entity_poly.pdbx_strand_id
1 'polypeptide(L)'
;MINKVFYFLIISILPLSTWAKKSLVELETDRLQIETKKALTFSQINITENNIQSLSDGLAARRNKLAQRLQSTQALKNNKWGTILGLKNITLLQRNLNTVRSIHQHDLNFIHEQIYRLDELKQEKQNLIRMNAQFNTLSQKLKGQEDLIALEEAEENRILIQEDRSSLLLLKGQLVKPIESNIKENYGLVKLNQYMIYNKGYSFAAASENSKSLSVQAVGPGTVIFRDVLNHWGESIILQHDGGYYSVYANVKNCTVQLEQKVQMSEKMCESTSDDLYFELRHFKITINPKNWIKDLL
;
A
#
# COMPACT_ATOMS: atom_id res chain seq x y z
N MET A 1 -28.03 10.14 -21.67
CA MET A 1 -27.93 10.31 -20.20
C MET A 1 -27.19 9.08 -19.66
N ILE A 2 -25.86 9.12 -19.65
CA ILE A 2 -25.02 8.03 -19.13
C ILE A 2 -24.26 8.64 -17.95
N ASN A 3 -24.59 8.18 -16.75
CA ASN A 3 -23.98 8.62 -15.50
C ASN A 3 -22.47 8.30 -15.53
N LYS A 4 -21.66 9.34 -15.77
CA LYS A 4 -20.22 9.30 -15.46
C LYS A 4 -20.08 9.46 -13.95
N VAL A 5 -19.99 8.34 -13.24
CA VAL A 5 -19.53 8.31 -11.85
C VAL A 5 -18.01 8.47 -11.89
N PHE A 6 -17.53 9.72 -11.87
CA PHE A 6 -16.14 10.03 -11.60
C PHE A 6 -15.87 9.75 -10.12
N TYR A 7 -15.33 8.58 -9.80
CA TYR A 7 -14.67 8.38 -8.51
C TYR A 7 -13.35 9.15 -8.54
N PHE A 8 -13.40 10.43 -8.15
CA PHE A 8 -12.21 11.15 -7.71
C PHE A 8 -11.77 10.56 -6.36
N LEU A 9 -10.92 9.55 -6.41
CA LEU A 9 -10.14 9.13 -5.26
C LEU A 9 -9.03 10.17 -5.07
N ILE A 10 -9.35 11.23 -4.31
CA ILE A 10 -8.37 12.18 -3.80
C ILE A 10 -7.51 11.41 -2.79
N ILE A 11 -6.40 10.85 -3.26
CA ILE A 11 -5.39 10.24 -2.40
C ILE A 11 -4.40 11.35 -2.05
N SER A 12 -4.49 11.83 -0.81
CA SER A 12 -3.49 12.71 -0.22
C SER A 12 -2.13 12.03 -0.26
N ILE A 13 -1.24 12.55 -1.11
CA ILE A 13 0.18 12.23 -1.07
C ILE A 13 0.71 12.89 0.19
N LEU A 14 0.79 12.13 1.29
CA LEU A 14 1.50 12.59 2.47
C LEU A 14 2.96 12.85 2.10
N PRO A 15 3.53 14.02 2.47
CA PRO A 15 4.92 14.30 2.20
C PRO A 15 5.80 13.33 2.98
N LEU A 16 6.76 12.68 2.30
CA LEU A 16 7.83 11.87 2.89
C LEU A 16 8.84 12.75 3.64
N SER A 17 8.37 13.64 4.51
CA SER A 17 9.22 14.54 5.29
C SER A 17 9.10 14.21 6.77
N THR A 18 9.72 13.10 7.16
CA THR A 18 10.47 12.97 8.42
C THR A 18 11.28 11.68 8.32
N TRP A 19 12.59 11.83 8.15
CA TRP A 19 13.58 10.74 8.11
C TRP A 19 13.86 10.24 9.54
N ALA A 20 12.80 9.80 10.24
CA ALA A 20 12.91 8.98 11.43
C ALA A 20 13.03 7.54 10.97
N LYS A 21 13.91 6.73 11.58
CA LYS A 21 14.10 5.29 11.31
C LYS A 21 12.72 4.61 11.15
N LYS A 22 12.30 4.45 9.90
CA LYS A 22 11.02 3.85 9.53
C LYS A 22 11.07 2.40 9.98
N SER A 23 10.04 1.92 10.68
CA SER A 23 10.10 0.55 11.19
C SER A 23 10.15 -0.44 10.02
N LEU A 24 10.79 -1.60 10.21
CA LEU A 24 10.90 -2.63 9.16
C LEU A 24 9.53 -3.03 8.58
N VAL A 25 8.47 -2.95 9.40
CA VAL A 25 7.09 -3.24 8.97
C VAL A 25 6.47 -2.09 8.20
N GLU A 26 6.78 -0.84 8.54
CA GLU A 26 6.38 0.29 7.73
C GLU A 26 7.02 0.24 6.32
N LEU A 27 8.27 -0.21 6.22
CA LEU A 27 8.93 -0.48 4.93
C LEU A 27 8.24 -1.62 4.17
N GLU A 28 7.89 -2.71 4.84
CA GLU A 28 7.20 -3.85 4.23
C GLU A 28 5.77 -3.48 3.75
N THR A 29 5.03 -2.68 4.52
CA THR A 29 3.72 -2.18 4.12
C THR A 29 3.82 -1.21 2.94
N ASP A 30 4.81 -0.32 2.94
CA ASP A 30 5.10 0.57 1.82
C ASP A 30 5.42 -0.24 0.56
N ARG A 31 6.26 -1.27 0.68
CA ARG A 31 6.62 -2.18 -0.42
C ARG A 31 5.37 -2.82 -1.01
N LEU A 32 4.49 -3.38 -0.17
CA LEU A 32 3.26 -4.02 -0.63
C LEU A 32 2.31 -3.01 -1.30
N GLN A 33 2.16 -1.81 -0.73
CA GLN A 33 1.35 -0.75 -1.32
C GLN A 33 1.91 -0.27 -2.67
N ILE A 34 3.22 -0.22 -2.82
CA ILE A 34 3.86 0.17 -4.08
C ILE A 34 3.68 -0.91 -5.13
N GLU A 35 3.90 -2.19 -4.79
CA GLU A 35 3.72 -3.30 -5.73
C GLU A 35 2.27 -3.45 -6.20
N THR A 36 1.30 -3.29 -5.30
CA THR A 36 -0.12 -3.28 -5.68
C THR A 36 -0.46 -2.11 -6.60
N LYS A 37 0.04 -0.90 -6.31
CA LYS A 37 -0.12 0.28 -7.19
C LYS A 37 0.53 0.08 -8.56
N LYS A 38 1.70 -0.56 -8.63
CA LYS A 38 2.38 -0.89 -9.90
C LYS A 38 1.55 -1.86 -10.72
N ALA A 39 1.01 -2.91 -10.10
CA ALA A 39 0.15 -3.88 -10.78
C ALA A 39 -1.13 -3.22 -11.36
N LEU A 40 -1.79 -2.36 -10.58
CA LEU A 40 -2.95 -1.60 -11.03
C LEU A 40 -2.61 -0.64 -12.19
N THR A 41 -1.50 0.09 -12.06
CA THR A 41 -1.04 1.03 -13.09
C THR A 41 -0.69 0.30 -14.38
N PHE A 42 -0.03 -0.86 -14.31
CA PHE A 42 0.29 -1.69 -15.46
C PHE A 42 -0.96 -2.21 -16.17
N SER A 43 -1.96 -2.68 -15.41
CA SER A 43 -3.25 -3.08 -15.96
C SER A 43 -3.94 -1.92 -16.69
N GLN A 44 -3.95 -0.72 -16.08
CA GLN A 44 -4.53 0.48 -16.70
C GLN A 44 -3.79 0.87 -17.99
N ILE A 45 -2.45 0.76 -18.04
CA ILE A 45 -1.66 1.00 -19.25
C ILE A 45 -2.12 0.06 -20.37
N ASN A 46 -2.24 -1.25 -20.11
CA ASN A 46 -2.67 -2.22 -21.11
C ASN A 46 -4.09 -1.95 -21.62
N ILE A 47 -5.02 -1.60 -20.73
CA ILE A 47 -6.39 -1.22 -21.10
C ILE A 47 -6.37 0.03 -22.00
N THR A 48 -5.63 1.07 -21.61
CA THR A 48 -5.51 2.30 -22.39
C THR A 48 -4.84 2.06 -23.74
N GLU A 49 -3.85 1.17 -23.83
CA GLU A 49 -3.23 0.75 -25.09
C GLU A 49 -4.23 0.07 -26.04
N ASN A 50 -5.03 -0.87 -25.52
CA ASN A 50 -6.07 -1.52 -26.32
C ASN A 50 -7.14 -0.54 -26.79
N ASN A 51 -7.51 0.43 -25.95
CA ASN A 51 -8.44 1.50 -26.32
C ASN A 51 -7.87 2.41 -27.42
N ILE A 52 -6.59 2.77 -27.32
CA ILE A 52 -5.89 3.55 -28.35
C ILE A 52 -5.86 2.76 -29.67
N GLN A 53 -5.54 1.48 -29.63
CA GLN A 53 -5.45 0.63 -30.81
C GLN A 53 -6.80 0.50 -31.51
N SER A 54 -7.85 0.12 -30.79
CA SER A 54 -9.20 -0.02 -31.34
C SER A 54 -9.75 1.30 -31.91
N LEU A 55 -9.48 2.42 -31.25
CA LEU A 55 -9.88 3.75 -31.73
C LEU A 55 -9.11 4.15 -33.00
N SER A 56 -7.80 3.88 -33.03
CA SER A 56 -6.94 4.11 -34.20
C SER A 56 -7.40 3.30 -35.41
N ASP A 57 -7.69 2.01 -35.21
CA ASP A 57 -8.18 1.12 -36.27
C ASP A 57 -9.55 1.57 -36.79
N GLY A 58 -10.45 1.99 -35.90
CA GLY A 58 -11.74 2.56 -36.27
C GLY A 58 -11.62 3.84 -37.09
N LEU A 59 -10.68 4.73 -36.73
CA LEU A 59 -10.36 5.93 -37.49
C LEU A 59 -9.79 5.60 -38.87
N ALA A 60 -8.86 4.65 -38.96
CA ALA A 60 -8.28 4.20 -40.22
C ALA A 60 -9.33 3.62 -41.18
N ALA A 61 -10.22 2.77 -40.68
CA ALA A 61 -11.31 2.20 -41.46
C ALA A 61 -12.26 3.27 -42.01
N ARG A 62 -12.61 4.26 -41.19
CA ARG A 62 -13.46 5.39 -41.61
C ARG A 62 -12.78 6.28 -42.64
N ARG A 63 -11.49 6.58 -42.44
CA ARG A 63 -10.66 7.31 -43.43
C ARG A 63 -10.67 6.60 -44.78
N ASN A 64 -10.46 5.27 -44.79
CA ASN A 64 -10.45 4.47 -46.00
C ASN A 64 -11.83 4.48 -46.70
N LYS A 65 -12.92 4.35 -45.93
CA LYS A 65 -14.29 4.45 -46.48
C LYS A 65 -14.60 5.82 -47.07
N LEU A 66 -14.12 6.90 -46.43
CA LEU A 66 -14.26 8.26 -46.94
C LEU A 66 -13.44 8.45 -48.23
N ALA A 67 -12.20 7.96 -48.27
CA ALA A 67 -11.36 8.00 -49.47
C ALA A 67 -11.99 7.23 -50.65
N GLN A 68 -12.53 6.03 -50.41
CA GLN A 68 -13.26 5.26 -51.42
C GLN A 68 -14.52 6.00 -51.93
N ARG A 69 -15.27 6.66 -51.04
CA ARG A 69 -16.40 7.51 -51.43
C ARG A 69 -15.96 8.66 -52.31
N LEU A 70 -14.86 9.34 -51.97
CA LEU A 70 -14.32 10.45 -52.77
C LEU A 70 -13.85 9.97 -54.15
N GLN A 71 -13.09 8.87 -54.21
CA GLN A 71 -12.62 8.28 -55.47
C GLN A 71 -13.78 7.82 -56.35
N SER A 72 -14.79 7.13 -55.80
CA SER A 72 -15.98 6.73 -56.57
C SER A 72 -16.78 7.93 -57.06
N THR A 73 -16.88 9.02 -56.30
CA THR A 73 -17.50 10.25 -56.79
C THR A 73 -16.71 10.97 -57.89
N GLN A 74 -15.39 10.86 -57.91
CA GLN A 74 -14.55 11.42 -58.98
C GLN A 74 -14.59 10.54 -60.25
N ALA A 75 -14.63 9.22 -60.09
CA ALA A 75 -14.71 8.26 -61.20
C ALA A 75 -16.07 8.30 -61.93
N LEU A 76 -17.14 8.56 -61.18
CA LEU A 76 -18.44 8.90 -61.75
C LEU A 76 -18.37 10.32 -62.34
N LYS A 77 -17.99 10.46 -63.62
CA LYS A 77 -18.03 11.72 -64.40
C LYS A 77 -19.40 12.42 -64.46
N ASN A 78 -20.41 11.94 -63.73
CA ASN A 78 -21.72 12.56 -63.58
C ASN A 78 -21.80 13.21 -62.19
N ASN A 79 -21.65 14.54 -62.20
CA ASN A 79 -21.70 15.38 -61.00
C ASN A 79 -22.95 15.07 -60.17
N LYS A 80 -22.79 14.50 -58.95
CA LYS A 80 -23.86 14.54 -57.92
C LYS A 80 -24.32 15.97 -57.67
N TRP A 81 -23.43 16.94 -57.86
CA TRP A 81 -23.77 18.35 -57.91
C TRP A 81 -24.66 18.70 -59.09
N GLY A 82 -24.52 18.08 -60.26
CA GLY A 82 -25.38 18.29 -61.42
C GLY A 82 -26.81 17.76 -61.20
N THR A 83 -26.97 16.65 -60.47
CA THR A 83 -28.31 16.14 -60.11
C THR A 83 -28.95 16.92 -58.96
N ILE A 84 -28.16 17.44 -58.02
CA ILE A 84 -28.64 18.32 -56.95
C ILE A 84 -28.99 19.70 -57.49
N LEU A 85 -28.07 20.36 -58.23
CA LEU A 85 -28.19 21.71 -58.78
C LEU A 85 -29.10 21.78 -60.03
N GLY A 86 -29.34 20.64 -60.71
CA GLY A 86 -30.25 20.54 -61.86
C GLY A 86 -31.73 20.46 -61.48
N LEU A 87 -32.06 20.44 -60.19
CA LEU A 87 -33.45 20.44 -59.72
C LEU A 87 -34.08 21.82 -59.94
N LYS A 88 -35.14 21.88 -60.77
CA LYS A 88 -35.90 23.12 -61.01
C LYS A 88 -36.71 23.59 -59.77
N ASN A 89 -36.94 22.71 -58.79
CA ASN A 89 -37.64 23.02 -57.55
C ASN A 89 -36.66 23.51 -56.47
N ILE A 90 -36.73 24.81 -56.17
CA ILE A 90 -35.82 25.50 -55.24
C ILE A 90 -35.88 24.95 -53.80
N THR A 91 -37.07 24.56 -53.33
CA THR A 91 -37.28 24.05 -51.97
C THR A 91 -36.65 22.68 -51.78
N LEU A 92 -36.79 21.81 -52.80
CA LEU A 92 -36.16 20.49 -52.81
C LEU A 92 -34.63 20.59 -52.91
N LEU A 93 -34.13 21.51 -53.74
CA LEU A 93 -32.70 21.85 -53.82
C LEU A 93 -32.15 22.29 -52.45
N GLN A 94 -32.81 23.24 -51.78
CA GLN A 94 -32.40 23.73 -50.46
C GLN A 94 -32.39 22.61 -49.40
N ARG A 95 -33.42 21.76 -49.36
CA ARG A 95 -33.48 20.59 -48.46
C ARG A 95 -32.34 19.60 -48.70
N ASN A 96 -32.03 19.31 -49.96
CA ASN A 96 -30.97 18.37 -50.33
C ASN A 96 -29.59 18.96 -49.98
N LEU A 97 -29.35 20.25 -50.27
CA LEU A 97 -28.13 20.96 -49.89
C LEU A 97 -27.92 20.97 -48.37
N ASN A 98 -28.98 21.23 -47.60
CA ASN A 98 -28.93 21.20 -46.14
C ASN A 98 -28.64 19.79 -45.61
N THR A 99 -29.24 18.75 -46.20
CA THR A 99 -28.97 17.36 -45.84
C THR A 99 -27.52 16.99 -46.08
N VAL A 100 -26.97 17.32 -47.26
CA VAL A 100 -25.57 17.05 -47.60
C VAL A 100 -24.61 17.80 -46.67
N ARG A 101 -24.88 19.08 -46.39
CA ARG A 101 -24.11 19.88 -45.43
C ARG A 101 -24.14 19.24 -44.04
N SER A 102 -25.31 18.84 -43.55
CA SER A 102 -25.49 18.23 -42.23
C SER A 102 -24.71 16.92 -42.09
N ILE A 103 -24.76 16.05 -43.10
CA ILE A 103 -24.02 14.77 -43.11
C ILE A 103 -22.50 15.02 -43.04
N HIS A 104 -21.97 15.93 -43.87
CA HIS A 104 -20.53 16.22 -43.87
C HIS A 104 -20.09 16.90 -42.58
N GLN A 105 -20.89 17.83 -42.05
CA GLN A 105 -20.60 18.49 -40.78
C GLN A 105 -20.56 17.46 -39.63
N HIS A 106 -21.52 16.53 -39.60
CA HIS A 106 -21.55 15.46 -38.61
C HIS A 106 -20.31 14.55 -38.71
N ASP A 107 -19.94 14.12 -39.92
CA ASP A 107 -18.76 13.27 -40.13
C ASP A 107 -17.46 13.98 -39.71
N LEU A 108 -17.32 15.27 -40.03
CA LEU A 108 -16.17 16.09 -39.62
C LEU A 108 -16.11 16.28 -38.11
N ASN A 109 -17.24 16.61 -37.48
CA ASN A 109 -17.32 16.78 -36.02
C ASN A 109 -17.00 15.47 -35.30
N PHE A 110 -17.53 14.33 -35.77
CA PHE A 110 -17.23 13.02 -35.19
C PHE A 110 -15.74 12.68 -35.31
N ILE A 111 -15.12 12.86 -36.48
CA ILE A 111 -13.69 12.61 -36.67
C ILE A 111 -12.86 13.50 -35.75
N HIS A 112 -13.23 14.78 -35.64
CA HIS A 112 -12.58 15.73 -34.75
C HIS A 112 -12.66 15.27 -33.28
N GLU A 113 -13.83 14.84 -32.82
CA GLU A 113 -14.03 14.30 -31.47
C GLU A 113 -13.18 13.05 -31.21
N GLN A 114 -13.10 12.12 -32.18
CA GLN A 114 -12.29 10.92 -32.02
C GLN A 114 -10.78 11.21 -32.04
N ILE A 115 -10.32 12.19 -32.83
CA ILE A 115 -8.92 12.64 -32.81
C ILE A 115 -8.59 13.26 -31.45
N TYR A 116 -9.47 14.11 -30.93
CA TYR A 116 -9.29 14.73 -29.62
C TYR A 116 -9.23 13.66 -28.51
N ARG A 117 -10.16 12.71 -28.52
CA ARG A 117 -10.17 11.58 -27.58
C ARG A 117 -8.91 10.71 -27.68
N LEU A 118 -8.38 10.51 -28.89
CA LEU A 118 -7.14 9.78 -29.09
C LEU A 118 -5.95 10.53 -28.46
N ASP A 119 -5.90 11.86 -28.57
CA ASP A 119 -4.87 12.67 -27.94
C ASP A 119 -4.96 12.60 -26.41
N GLU A 120 -6.17 12.73 -25.85
CA GLU A 120 -6.43 12.59 -24.41
C GLU A 120 -5.93 11.23 -23.87
N LEU A 121 -6.28 10.12 -24.55
CA LEU A 121 -5.81 8.78 -24.16
C LEU A 121 -4.29 8.63 -24.26
N LYS A 122 -3.65 9.26 -25.25
CA LYS A 122 -2.18 9.26 -25.38
C LYS A 122 -1.53 10.03 -24.24
N GLN A 123 -2.08 11.18 -23.85
CA GLN A 123 -1.59 11.94 -22.71
C GLN A 123 -1.78 11.17 -21.39
N GLU A 124 -2.95 10.54 -21.21
CA GLU A 124 -3.21 9.68 -20.06
C GLU A 124 -2.20 8.53 -19.97
N LYS A 125 -1.95 7.83 -21.09
CA LYS A 125 -0.91 6.78 -21.17
C LYS A 125 0.47 7.31 -20.76
N GLN A 126 0.87 8.48 -21.24
CA GLN A 126 2.17 9.06 -20.85
C GLN A 126 2.24 9.37 -19.35
N ASN A 127 1.16 9.87 -18.76
CA ASN A 127 1.10 10.13 -17.32
C ASN A 127 1.19 8.83 -16.51
N LEU A 128 0.50 7.77 -16.94
CA LEU A 128 0.59 6.45 -16.31
C LEU A 128 2.01 5.87 -16.40
N ILE A 129 2.69 6.01 -17.55
CA ILE A 129 4.08 5.58 -17.72
C ILE A 129 5.02 6.34 -16.76
N ARG A 130 4.85 7.67 -16.65
CA ARG A 130 5.63 8.49 -15.70
C ARG A 130 5.40 8.05 -14.26
N MET A 131 4.15 7.80 -13.89
CA MET A 131 3.80 7.32 -12.55
C MET A 131 4.41 5.93 -12.27
N ASN A 132 4.37 5.02 -13.24
CA ASN A 132 5.01 3.71 -13.12
C ASN A 132 6.53 3.81 -12.94
N ALA A 133 7.19 4.74 -13.67
CA ALA A 133 8.62 5.01 -13.49
C ALA A 133 8.93 5.54 -12.08
N GLN A 134 8.09 6.45 -11.54
CA GLN A 134 8.23 6.93 -10.16
C GLN A 134 8.11 5.81 -9.14
N PHE A 135 7.15 4.89 -9.31
CA PHE A 135 7.02 3.73 -8.44
C PHE A 135 8.23 2.80 -8.52
N ASN A 136 8.81 2.59 -9.70
CA ASN A 136 10.05 1.80 -9.84
C ASN A 136 11.23 2.43 -9.09
N THR A 137 11.41 3.74 -9.18
CA THR A 137 12.45 4.45 -8.42
C THR A 137 12.23 4.32 -6.92
N LEU A 138 10.99 4.42 -6.45
CA LEU A 138 10.67 4.26 -5.03
C LEU A 138 10.92 2.83 -4.54
N SER A 139 10.53 1.81 -5.30
CA SER A 139 10.84 0.41 -5.01
C SER A 139 12.35 0.18 -4.88
N GLN A 140 13.16 0.75 -5.80
CA GLN A 140 14.62 0.62 -5.75
C GLN A 140 15.22 1.28 -4.51
N LYS A 141 14.74 2.47 -4.13
CA LYS A 141 15.18 3.16 -2.91
C LYS A 141 14.87 2.34 -1.65
N LEU A 142 13.67 1.77 -1.56
CA LEU A 142 13.28 0.92 -0.42
C LEU A 142 14.17 -0.32 -0.33
N LYS A 143 14.43 -0.99 -1.46
CA LYS A 143 15.33 -2.15 -1.49
C LYS A 143 16.75 -1.78 -1.01
N GLY A 144 17.29 -0.65 -1.46
CA GLY A 144 18.59 -0.19 -1.00
C GLY A 144 18.63 0.09 0.51
N GLN A 145 17.53 0.55 1.10
CA GLN A 145 17.42 0.73 2.56
C GLN A 145 17.33 -0.60 3.30
N GLU A 146 16.59 -1.59 2.76
CA GLU A 146 16.52 -2.94 3.32
C GLU A 146 17.91 -3.62 3.32
N ASP A 147 18.65 -3.51 2.21
CA ASP A 147 19.99 -4.08 2.09
C ASP A 147 20.96 -3.43 3.11
N LEU A 148 20.88 -2.12 3.32
CA LEU A 148 21.68 -1.42 4.33
C LEU A 148 21.36 -1.89 5.76
N ILE A 149 20.07 -2.01 6.10
CA ILE A 149 19.64 -2.51 7.41
C ILE A 149 20.10 -3.96 7.62
N ALA A 150 20.01 -4.81 6.59
CA ALA A 150 20.48 -6.19 6.68
C ALA A 150 22.00 -6.28 6.90
N LEU A 151 22.78 -5.40 6.26
CA LEU A 151 24.23 -5.30 6.47
C LEU A 151 24.56 -4.83 7.90
N GLU A 152 23.83 -3.83 8.41
CA GLU A 152 23.97 -3.35 9.80
C GLU A 152 23.65 -4.47 10.80
N GLU A 153 22.53 -5.18 10.63
CA GLU A 153 22.15 -6.31 11.50
C GLU A 153 23.17 -7.46 11.43
N ALA A 154 23.75 -7.74 10.26
CA ALA A 154 24.76 -8.79 10.09
C ALA A 154 26.12 -8.44 10.72
N GLU A 155 26.50 -7.15 10.71
CA GLU A 155 27.67 -6.68 11.43
C GLU A 155 27.45 -6.75 12.95
N GLU A 156 26.29 -6.29 13.41
CA GLU A 156 25.92 -6.34 14.83
C GLU A 156 25.90 -7.78 15.36
N ASN A 157 25.31 -8.71 14.61
CA ASN A 157 25.33 -10.14 14.97
C ASN A 157 26.76 -10.71 15.09
N ARG A 158 27.69 -10.30 14.22
CA ARG A 158 29.09 -10.76 14.32
C ARG A 158 29.75 -10.27 15.61
N ILE A 159 29.53 -9.01 15.98
CA ILE A 159 30.03 -8.44 17.23
C ILE A 159 29.43 -9.16 18.43
N LEU A 160 28.10 -9.37 18.44
CA LEU A 160 27.40 -10.04 19.54
C LEU A 160 27.87 -11.48 19.77
N ILE A 161 28.11 -12.24 18.69
CA ILE A 161 28.66 -13.61 18.77
C ILE A 161 30.09 -13.59 19.32
N GLN A 162 30.92 -12.64 18.86
CA GLN A 162 32.30 -12.52 19.32
C GLN A 162 32.41 -12.13 20.80
N GLU A 163 31.45 -11.37 21.31
CA GLU A 163 31.37 -10.94 22.71
C GLU A 163 30.59 -11.91 23.62
N ASP A 164 30.15 -13.07 23.10
CA ASP A 164 29.34 -14.07 23.82
C ASP A 164 28.08 -13.47 24.49
N ARG A 165 27.41 -12.56 23.77
CA ARG A 165 26.22 -11.84 24.25
C ARG A 165 24.93 -12.54 23.86
N SER A 166 23.96 -12.53 24.77
CA SER A 166 22.64 -13.14 24.59
C SER A 166 21.59 -12.11 24.13
N SER A 167 21.79 -11.54 22.94
CA SER A 167 20.90 -10.51 22.39
C SER A 167 19.65 -11.11 21.73
N LEU A 168 18.55 -10.34 21.71
CA LEU A 168 17.35 -10.69 20.95
C LEU A 168 17.59 -10.73 19.44
N LEU A 169 18.55 -9.97 18.92
CA LEU A 169 18.82 -9.94 17.48
C LEU A 169 19.25 -11.32 16.94
N LEU A 170 20.04 -12.07 17.73
CA LEU A 170 20.45 -13.44 17.41
C LEU A 170 19.27 -14.42 17.39
N LEU A 171 18.19 -14.09 18.10
CA LEU A 171 16.97 -14.88 18.22
C LEU A 171 15.82 -14.31 17.38
N LYS A 172 16.10 -13.37 16.46
CA LYS A 172 15.08 -12.74 15.61
C LYS A 172 14.34 -13.81 14.79
N GLY A 173 13.02 -13.84 14.93
CA GLY A 173 12.13 -14.83 14.31
C GLY A 173 11.97 -16.12 15.12
N GLN A 174 12.67 -16.24 16.25
CA GLN A 174 12.65 -17.40 17.14
C GLN A 174 12.22 -17.04 18.57
N LEU A 175 11.91 -15.78 18.86
CA LEU A 175 11.43 -15.37 20.18
C LEU A 175 10.10 -16.07 20.49
N VAL A 176 9.90 -16.40 21.75
CA VAL A 176 8.64 -17.00 22.20
C VAL A 176 7.57 -15.92 22.39
N LYS A 177 6.29 -16.32 22.32
CA LYS A 177 5.20 -15.41 22.67
C LYS A 177 5.31 -15.02 24.15
N PRO A 178 4.99 -13.76 24.50
CA PRO A 178 4.97 -13.33 25.90
C PRO A 178 3.81 -13.99 26.68
N ILE A 179 2.78 -14.47 25.98
CA ILE A 179 1.60 -15.15 26.50
C ILE A 179 1.01 -16.05 25.41
N GLU A 180 0.51 -17.22 25.81
CA GLU A 180 -0.15 -18.16 24.89
C GLU A 180 -1.62 -17.76 24.67
N SER A 181 -1.85 -16.69 23.90
CA SER A 181 -3.19 -16.22 23.56
C SER A 181 -3.27 -15.47 22.23
N ASN A 182 -4.49 -15.17 21.81
CA ASN A 182 -4.77 -14.42 20.58
C ASN A 182 -4.50 -12.93 20.77
N ILE A 183 -4.08 -12.28 19.68
CA ILE A 183 -3.89 -10.84 19.63
C ILE A 183 -5.26 -10.13 19.60
N LYS A 184 -5.47 -9.21 20.53
CA LYS A 184 -6.62 -8.30 20.62
C LYS A 184 -6.37 -7.02 19.81
N GLU A 185 -5.17 -6.45 19.89
CA GLU A 185 -4.77 -5.25 19.14
C GLU A 185 -3.37 -5.41 18.55
N ASN A 186 -3.23 -5.01 17.29
CA ASN A 186 -1.96 -5.11 16.55
C ASN A 186 -1.07 -3.88 16.79
N TYR A 187 0.23 -4.08 16.54
CA TYR A 187 1.18 -2.98 16.36
C TYR A 187 0.84 -2.12 15.14
N GLY A 188 1.04 -0.81 15.26
CA GLY A 188 0.85 0.17 14.19
C GLY A 188 -0.50 0.88 14.28
N LEU A 189 -1.04 1.30 13.14
CA LEU A 189 -2.29 2.07 13.09
C LEU A 189 -3.49 1.21 13.50
N VAL A 190 -4.11 1.55 14.63
CA VAL A 190 -5.35 0.93 15.12
C VAL A 190 -6.45 1.98 15.25
N LYS A 191 -7.69 1.53 15.00
CA LYS A 191 -8.86 2.40 15.10
C LYS A 191 -9.42 2.32 16.51
N LEU A 192 -9.33 3.42 17.25
CA LEU A 192 -9.97 3.57 18.56
C LEU A 192 -11.13 4.57 18.42
N ASN A 193 -12.37 4.07 18.48
CA ASN A 193 -13.59 4.83 18.20
C ASN A 193 -13.54 5.53 16.83
N GLN A 194 -13.48 6.86 16.82
CA GLN A 194 -13.42 7.71 15.63
C GLN A 194 -12.00 8.16 15.25
N TYR A 195 -10.99 7.82 16.07
CA TYR A 195 -9.60 8.25 15.88
C TYR A 195 -8.71 7.10 15.43
N MET A 196 -7.73 7.42 14.57
CA MET A 196 -6.62 6.52 14.25
C MET A 196 -5.48 6.82 15.22
N ILE A 197 -5.11 5.83 16.04
CA ILE A 197 -3.98 5.93 16.95
C ILE A 197 -2.87 4.98 16.51
N TYR A 198 -1.63 5.36 16.77
CA TYR A 198 -0.49 4.49 16.52
C TYR A 198 -0.18 3.68 17.77
N ASN A 199 -0.55 2.41 17.76
CA ASN A 199 -0.21 1.45 18.80
C ASN A 199 1.27 1.05 18.68
N LYS A 200 2.02 1.22 19.77
CA LYS A 200 3.46 0.97 19.83
C LYS A 200 3.82 -0.50 20.13
N GLY A 201 2.83 -1.33 20.43
CA GLY A 201 3.00 -2.72 20.84
C GLY A 201 1.84 -3.59 20.39
N TYR A 202 1.76 -4.80 20.94
CA TYR A 202 0.65 -5.73 20.78
C TYR A 202 -0.14 -5.82 22.10
N SER A 203 -1.45 -5.91 22.00
CA SER A 203 -2.32 -6.25 23.15
C SER A 203 -2.82 -7.67 22.95
N PHE A 204 -2.52 -8.56 23.89
CA PHE A 204 -2.92 -9.97 23.87
C PHE A 204 -4.13 -10.19 24.79
N ALA A 205 -5.11 -10.97 24.34
CA ALA A 205 -6.28 -11.28 25.17
C ALA A 205 -5.85 -12.12 26.39
N ALA A 206 -6.21 -11.68 27.59
CA ALA A 206 -5.77 -12.34 28.82
C ALA A 206 -6.72 -13.44 29.32
N ALA A 207 -7.90 -13.60 28.71
CA ALA A 207 -8.91 -14.56 29.14
C ALA A 207 -9.50 -15.37 27.97
N SER A 208 -9.58 -16.69 28.16
CA SER A 208 -10.50 -17.58 27.44
C SER A 208 -11.55 -18.05 28.45
N GLU A 209 -12.84 -17.85 28.11
CA GLU A 209 -14.13 -18.38 28.63
C GLU A 209 -14.35 -18.61 30.16
N ASN A 210 -13.33 -18.64 31.01
CA ASN A 210 -13.35 -19.09 32.40
C ASN A 210 -12.57 -18.15 33.37
N SER A 211 -12.37 -16.87 33.00
CA SER A 211 -11.83 -15.82 33.88
C SER A 211 -10.49 -16.14 34.58
N LYS A 212 -9.62 -16.95 33.96
CA LYS A 212 -8.27 -17.23 34.48
C LYS A 212 -7.24 -16.29 33.86
N SER A 213 -6.39 -15.72 34.71
CA SER A 213 -5.16 -15.06 34.28
C SER A 213 -4.22 -16.07 33.62
N LEU A 214 -3.49 -15.63 32.61
CA LEU A 214 -2.56 -16.45 31.84
C LEU A 214 -1.12 -16.18 32.29
N SER A 215 -0.25 -17.17 32.10
CA SER A 215 1.17 -17.05 32.43
C SER A 215 1.86 -16.08 31.48
N VAL A 216 2.60 -15.12 32.02
CA VAL A 216 3.42 -14.17 31.26
C VAL A 216 4.86 -14.59 31.39
N GLN A 217 5.52 -14.77 30.24
CA GLN A 217 6.88 -15.30 30.14
C GLN A 217 7.82 -14.36 29.39
N ALA A 218 9.12 -14.46 29.69
CA ALA A 218 10.14 -13.66 29.00
C ALA A 218 10.30 -14.13 27.55
N VAL A 219 10.20 -13.19 26.59
CA VAL A 219 10.36 -13.50 25.16
C VAL A 219 11.77 -13.92 24.76
N GLY A 220 12.76 -13.61 25.60
CA GLY A 220 14.18 -13.91 25.41
C GLY A 220 14.98 -13.61 26.67
N PRO A 221 16.26 -14.03 26.73
CA PRO A 221 17.11 -13.83 27.90
C PRO A 221 17.37 -12.34 28.15
N GLY A 222 17.34 -11.90 29.40
CA GLY A 222 17.51 -10.50 29.75
C GLY A 222 17.62 -10.24 31.25
N THR A 223 17.70 -8.97 31.63
CA THR A 223 17.76 -8.52 33.02
C THR A 223 16.57 -7.60 33.32
N VAL A 224 15.90 -7.80 34.44
CA VAL A 224 14.80 -6.94 34.89
C VAL A 224 15.37 -5.59 35.32
N ILE A 225 15.06 -4.53 34.55
CA ILE A 225 15.51 -3.16 34.85
C ILE A 225 14.39 -2.26 35.37
N PHE A 226 13.15 -2.72 35.29
CA PHE A 226 12.00 -2.02 35.82
C PHE A 226 10.96 -3.04 36.29
N ARG A 227 10.43 -2.80 37.48
CA ARG A 227 9.29 -3.53 38.05
C ARG A 227 8.53 -2.57 38.95
N ASP A 228 7.52 -1.91 38.40
CA ASP A 228 6.64 -1.01 39.13
C ASP A 228 5.38 -0.68 38.30
N VAL A 229 4.50 0.16 38.83
CA VAL A 229 3.34 0.70 38.13
C VAL A 229 3.77 1.80 37.16
N LEU A 230 3.36 1.66 35.89
CA LEU A 230 3.39 2.74 34.92
C LEU A 230 2.00 3.39 34.83
N ASN A 231 1.96 4.72 34.90
CA ASN A 231 0.71 5.47 34.79
C ASN A 231 -0.03 5.09 33.51
N HIS A 232 -1.30 4.69 33.65
CA HIS A 232 -2.21 4.23 32.58
C HIS A 232 -1.88 2.86 31.97
N TRP A 233 -0.81 2.18 32.40
CA TRP A 233 -0.39 0.86 31.90
C TRP A 233 -0.36 -0.23 33.00
N GLY A 234 -0.69 0.14 34.25
CA GLY A 234 -0.72 -0.79 35.37
C GLY A 234 0.66 -1.27 35.79
N GLU A 235 0.72 -2.35 36.57
CA GLU A 235 2.01 -2.98 36.89
C GLU A 235 2.70 -3.43 35.60
N SER A 236 3.99 -3.14 35.54
CA SER A 236 4.80 -3.33 34.35
C SER A 236 6.18 -3.87 34.69
N ILE A 237 6.71 -4.66 33.77
CA ILE A 237 8.09 -5.16 33.77
C ILE A 237 8.79 -4.66 32.51
N ILE A 238 10.03 -4.21 32.65
CA ILE A 238 10.91 -3.97 31.51
C ILE A 238 12.15 -4.84 31.66
N LEU A 239 12.41 -5.64 30.64
CA LEU A 239 13.65 -6.38 30.49
C LEU A 239 14.61 -5.60 29.60
N GLN A 240 15.84 -5.46 30.04
CA GLN A 240 16.97 -5.08 29.20
C GLN A 240 17.62 -6.34 28.64
N HIS A 241 17.84 -6.36 27.34
CA HIS A 241 18.54 -7.40 26.62
C HIS A 241 19.83 -6.83 26.02
N ASP A 242 20.77 -7.71 25.68
CA ASP A 242 22.02 -7.29 25.03
C ASP A 242 21.75 -6.67 23.65
N GLY A 243 22.65 -5.79 23.19
CA GLY A 243 22.48 -5.05 21.93
C GLY A 243 21.49 -3.88 22.03
N GLY A 244 21.19 -3.39 23.24
CA GLY A 244 20.28 -2.24 23.40
C GLY A 244 18.81 -2.57 23.13
N TYR A 245 18.44 -3.84 23.19
CA TYR A 245 17.07 -4.29 23.04
C TYR A 245 16.32 -4.27 24.37
N TYR A 246 15.03 -3.97 24.32
CA TYR A 246 14.17 -3.97 25.50
C TYR A 246 12.83 -4.63 25.18
N SER A 247 12.29 -5.38 26.14
CA SER A 247 10.90 -5.83 26.10
C SER A 247 10.12 -5.27 27.29
N VAL A 248 8.92 -4.77 27.01
CA VAL A 248 8.02 -4.17 27.99
C VAL A 248 6.78 -5.06 28.10
N TYR A 249 6.40 -5.38 29.33
CA TYR A 249 5.21 -6.16 29.68
C TYR A 249 4.39 -5.31 30.63
N ALA A 250 3.16 -5.00 30.30
CA ALA A 250 2.26 -4.18 31.10
C ALA A 250 0.89 -4.84 31.25
N ASN A 251 0.09 -4.38 32.21
CA ASN A 251 -1.12 -5.08 32.67
C ASN A 251 -0.80 -6.50 33.20
N VAL A 252 0.26 -6.60 34.01
CA VAL A 252 0.65 -7.84 34.71
C VAL A 252 0.24 -7.81 36.19
N LYS A 253 0.29 -8.98 36.85
CA LYS A 253 0.08 -9.15 38.30
C LYS A 253 0.84 -10.37 38.80
N ASN A 254 0.93 -10.56 40.12
CA ASN A 254 1.53 -11.75 40.75
C ASN A 254 2.96 -12.04 40.26
N CYS A 255 3.76 -10.99 40.04
CA CYS A 255 5.11 -11.12 39.51
C CYS A 255 6.08 -11.73 40.52
N THR A 256 6.84 -12.73 40.09
CA THR A 256 7.83 -13.46 40.91
C THR A 256 9.25 -12.96 40.73
N VAL A 257 9.53 -12.22 39.67
CA VAL A 257 10.88 -11.72 39.34
C VAL A 257 11.20 -10.40 40.05
N GLN A 258 12.46 -10.17 40.42
CA GLN A 258 12.91 -8.96 41.13
C GLN A 258 13.73 -8.02 40.24
N LEU A 259 13.90 -6.76 40.64
CA LEU A 259 14.84 -5.85 39.98
C LEU A 259 16.25 -6.47 39.95
N GLU A 260 16.98 -6.24 38.87
CA GLU A 260 18.30 -6.79 38.57
C GLU A 260 18.37 -8.32 38.40
N GLN A 261 17.24 -9.03 38.51
CA GLN A 261 17.18 -10.46 38.24
C GLN A 261 17.40 -10.74 36.76
N LYS A 262 18.28 -11.71 36.47
CA LYS A 262 18.41 -12.30 35.13
C LYS A 262 17.30 -13.31 34.90
N VAL A 263 16.66 -13.25 33.74
CA VAL A 263 15.63 -14.17 33.30
C VAL A 263 16.05 -14.86 32.01
N GLN A 264 15.64 -16.11 31.82
CA GLN A 264 15.84 -16.88 30.60
C GLN A 264 14.62 -16.81 29.68
N MET A 265 14.80 -17.16 28.40
CA MET A 265 13.68 -17.30 27.47
C MET A 265 12.67 -18.33 27.99
N SER A 266 11.37 -18.03 27.85
CA SER A 266 10.26 -18.84 28.36
C SER A 266 10.15 -18.94 29.89
N GLU A 267 10.97 -18.21 30.64
CA GLU A 267 10.84 -18.15 32.09
C GLU A 267 9.54 -17.42 32.48
N LYS A 268 8.71 -18.03 33.33
CA LYS A 268 7.50 -17.40 33.87
C LYS A 268 7.90 -16.25 34.79
N MET A 269 7.41 -15.06 34.49
CA MET A 269 7.70 -13.86 35.27
C MET A 269 6.51 -13.38 36.10
N CYS A 270 5.31 -13.43 35.51
CA CYS A 270 4.08 -12.89 36.09
C CYS A 270 2.86 -13.66 35.58
N GLU A 271 1.69 -13.13 35.93
CA GLU A 271 0.41 -13.46 35.32
C GLU A 271 -0.17 -12.21 34.66
N SER A 272 -0.97 -12.37 33.62
CA SER A 272 -1.71 -11.26 33.01
C SER A 272 -2.82 -10.79 33.96
N THR A 273 -3.27 -9.54 33.81
CA THR A 273 -4.55 -9.12 34.38
C THR A 273 -5.72 -9.86 33.69
N SER A 274 -6.98 -9.58 34.06
CA SER A 274 -8.14 -10.21 33.42
C SER A 274 -8.40 -9.74 31.99
N ASP A 275 -7.91 -8.56 31.64
CA ASP A 275 -8.37 -7.86 30.44
C ASP A 275 -7.45 -8.16 29.25
N ASP A 276 -6.17 -7.78 29.38
CA ASP A 276 -5.14 -8.05 28.39
C ASP A 276 -3.72 -8.02 29.00
N LEU A 277 -2.76 -8.46 28.19
CA LEU A 277 -1.34 -8.18 28.36
C LEU A 277 -0.93 -7.20 27.26
N TYR A 278 -0.36 -6.06 27.64
CA TYR A 278 0.33 -5.20 26.69
C TYR A 278 1.80 -5.60 26.58
N PHE A 279 2.27 -5.78 25.36
CA PHE A 279 3.64 -6.17 25.05
C PHE A 279 4.26 -5.25 24.00
N GLU A 280 5.47 -4.78 24.26
CA GLU A 280 6.21 -3.94 23.33
C GLU A 280 7.66 -4.38 23.23
N LEU A 281 8.20 -4.36 22.01
CA LEU A 281 9.61 -4.60 21.73
C LEU A 281 10.27 -3.29 21.30
N ARG A 282 11.47 -3.02 21.80
CA ARG A 282 12.23 -1.81 21.46
C ARG A 282 13.68 -2.13 21.13
N HIS A 283 14.26 -1.30 20.28
CA HIS A 283 15.70 -1.14 20.15
C HIS A 283 16.03 0.31 20.50
N PHE A 284 16.72 0.49 21.62
CA PHE A 284 16.86 1.76 22.31
C PHE A 284 15.49 2.42 22.56
N LYS A 285 15.27 3.60 21.97
CA LYS A 285 14.05 4.39 22.12
C LYS A 285 12.99 4.10 21.06
N ILE A 286 13.30 3.25 20.08
CA ILE A 286 12.47 3.02 18.90
C ILE A 286 11.70 1.72 19.11
N THR A 287 10.40 1.78 18.87
CA THR A 287 9.52 0.62 18.98
C THR A 287 9.64 -0.22 17.72
N ILE A 288 9.75 -1.53 17.88
CA ILE A 288 9.89 -2.50 16.80
C ILE A 288 8.60 -3.28 16.74
N ASN A 289 8.11 -3.56 15.53
CA ASN A 289 7.00 -4.49 15.36
C ASN A 289 7.44 -5.94 15.73
N PRO A 290 6.87 -6.55 16.79
CA PRO A 290 7.21 -7.91 17.19
C PRO A 290 6.91 -9.03 16.17
N LYS A 291 6.12 -8.79 15.12
CA LYS A 291 5.67 -9.82 14.16
C LYS A 291 6.80 -10.65 13.55
N ASN A 292 7.89 -10.00 13.16
CA ASN A 292 9.02 -10.68 12.51
C ASN A 292 10.07 -11.16 13.53
N TRP A 293 9.76 -11.05 14.82
CA TRP A 293 10.65 -11.41 15.93
C TRP A 293 10.14 -12.62 16.69
N ILE A 294 8.83 -12.69 16.90
CA ILE A 294 8.16 -13.77 17.63
C ILE A 294 7.76 -14.88 16.66
N LYS A 295 8.15 -16.11 17.01
CA LYS A 295 7.78 -17.31 16.27
C LYS A 295 6.28 -17.59 16.40
N ASP A 296 5.64 -17.94 15.28
CA ASP A 296 4.24 -18.35 15.21
C ASP A 296 3.25 -17.33 15.84
N LEU A 297 3.56 -16.02 15.71
CA LEU A 297 2.78 -14.95 16.36
C LEU A 297 1.30 -14.93 15.93
N LEU A 298 1.02 -15.30 14.67
CA LEU A 298 -0.30 -15.27 14.01
C LEU A 298 -0.85 -16.67 13.77
#